data_AF-A0A067PQ03-F1
#
_entry.id   AF-A0A067PQ03-F1
#
_cell.length_a   1.000
_cell.length_b   1.000
_cell.length_c   1.000
_cell.angle_alpha   90.00
_cell.angle_beta   90.00
_cell.angle_gamma   90.00
#
_symmetry.space_group_name_H-M   'P 1'
#
loop_
_entity.id
_entity.type
_entity.pdbx_description
1 polymer ?
#
loop_
_entity_poly.entity_id
_entity_poly.type
_entity_poly.pdbx_seq_one_letter_code
_entity_poly.pdbx_strand_id
1 'polypeptide(L)'
;MSQSQVCHQYASNGICTYGTRCRFQHIASAVDGSSQVSYTYIAACDVMMSTGQVADLSQTPPPQKKQGAEQRPHSFGWSYDDDEDSEKSRARRLLKDALTLQFNEIYGTDAGDIDSWRNLCQILEIAPIPEDLDACRGVVKATHVNIVDLIDTPNTGDRVGKFPSEFRLSEYTKATGKYFPRDNAYAGGLLRYLLRRIDNPPAERVKTRRRKRKV
;
A
#
# COMPACT_ATOMS: atom_id res chain seq x y z
N MET A 1 -35.85 -23.82 -20.46
CA MET A 1 -34.40 -24.05 -20.25
C MET A 1 -33.66 -22.78 -20.68
N SER A 2 -33.40 -21.85 -19.76
CA SER A 2 -32.73 -20.57 -20.06
C SER A 2 -31.23 -20.76 -19.88
N GLN A 3 -30.50 -20.97 -20.97
CA GLN A 3 -29.04 -21.01 -20.95
C GLN A 3 -28.52 -19.56 -20.91
N SER A 4 -27.97 -19.13 -19.78
CA SER A 4 -27.27 -17.86 -19.66
C SER A 4 -25.97 -17.91 -20.48
N GLN A 5 -26.01 -17.40 -21.71
CA GLN A 5 -24.88 -17.40 -22.62
C GLN A 5 -23.85 -16.35 -22.19
N VAL A 6 -22.65 -16.83 -21.86
CA VAL A 6 -21.48 -16.02 -21.50
C VAL A 6 -20.84 -15.43 -22.76
N CYS A 7 -20.22 -14.27 -22.65
CA CYS A 7 -19.55 -13.62 -23.77
C CYS A 7 -18.24 -14.35 -24.09
N HIS A 8 -18.20 -15.12 -25.18
CA HIS A 8 -17.00 -15.85 -25.59
C HIS A 8 -15.82 -14.92 -25.92
N GLN A 9 -16.08 -13.75 -26.53
CA GLN A 9 -15.02 -12.81 -26.85
C GLN A 9 -14.34 -12.27 -25.58
N TYR A 10 -15.14 -11.98 -24.56
CA TYR A 10 -14.65 -11.55 -23.26
C TYR A 10 -13.99 -12.69 -22.48
N ALA A 11 -14.56 -13.89 -22.52
CA ALA A 11 -14.01 -15.07 -21.84
C ALA A 11 -12.65 -15.50 -22.40
N SER A 12 -12.43 -15.36 -23.71
CA SER A 12 -11.17 -15.76 -24.35
C SER A 12 -10.08 -14.68 -24.25
N ASN A 13 -10.44 -13.40 -24.37
CA ASN A 13 -9.46 -12.32 -24.58
C ASN A 13 -9.46 -11.26 -23.45
N GLY A 14 -10.37 -11.36 -22.48
CA GLY A 14 -10.54 -10.37 -21.39
C GLY A 14 -11.06 -9.00 -21.84
N ILE A 15 -11.26 -8.79 -23.15
CA ILE A 15 -11.67 -7.52 -23.76
C ILE A 15 -12.80 -7.79 -24.75
N CYS A 16 -13.89 -7.01 -24.63
CA CYS A 16 -15.04 -7.08 -25.52
C CYS A 16 -15.21 -5.74 -26.21
N THR A 17 -15.29 -5.75 -27.55
CA THR A 17 -15.46 -4.54 -28.37
C THR A 17 -16.79 -3.85 -28.14
N TYR A 18 -17.79 -4.56 -27.62
CA TYR A 18 -19.11 -4.02 -27.27
C TYR A 18 -19.13 -3.36 -25.87
N GLY A 19 -18.05 -3.46 -25.09
CA GLY A 19 -17.93 -2.84 -23.78
C GLY A 19 -19.05 -3.23 -22.81
N THR A 20 -19.58 -2.25 -22.06
CA THR A 20 -20.70 -2.43 -21.11
C THR A 20 -22.07 -2.58 -21.78
N ARG A 21 -22.15 -2.42 -23.10
CA ARG A 21 -23.39 -2.61 -23.88
C ARG A 21 -23.52 -4.03 -24.45
N CYS A 22 -22.60 -4.93 -24.09
CA CYS A 22 -22.67 -6.32 -24.53
C CYS A 22 -23.92 -7.00 -23.95
N ARG A 23 -24.62 -7.77 -24.78
CA ARG A 23 -25.83 -8.50 -24.40
C ARG A 23 -25.55 -9.81 -23.65
N PHE A 24 -24.29 -10.27 -23.66
CA PHE A 24 -23.87 -11.54 -23.07
C PHE A 24 -23.13 -11.30 -21.75
N GLN A 25 -23.20 -12.25 -20.82
CA GLN A 25 -22.57 -12.08 -19.51
C GLN A 25 -21.05 -12.06 -19.64
N HIS A 26 -20.43 -10.96 -19.23
CA HIS A 26 -18.98 -10.86 -19.04
C HIS A 26 -18.66 -11.45 -17.66
N ILE A 27 -18.28 -12.74 -17.61
CA ILE A 27 -17.76 -13.35 -16.39
C ILE A 27 -16.25 -13.09 -16.34
N ALA A 28 -15.86 -11.89 -15.93
CA ALA A 28 -14.59 -11.68 -15.27
C ALA A 28 -14.93 -11.36 -13.83
N SER A 29 -14.17 -11.95 -12.92
CA SER A 29 -14.21 -11.65 -11.50
C SER A 29 -14.34 -10.13 -11.30
N ALA A 30 -15.52 -9.72 -10.84
CA ALA A 30 -15.91 -8.42 -10.33
C ALA A 30 -15.01 -7.23 -10.72
N VAL A 31 -15.39 -6.53 -11.79
CA VAL A 31 -15.04 -5.10 -11.94
C VAL A 31 -16.33 -4.28 -12.03
N ASP A 32 -17.09 -4.32 -10.93
CA ASP A 32 -18.06 -3.26 -10.62
C ASP A 32 -17.51 -2.46 -9.42
N GLY A 33 -17.19 -1.20 -9.66
CA GLY A 33 -17.41 -0.15 -8.65
C GLY A 33 -16.47 0.02 -7.47
N SER A 34 -15.44 -0.81 -7.24
CA SER A 34 -14.29 -0.42 -6.40
C SER A 34 -13.02 -1.03 -6.98
N SER A 35 -12.11 -0.19 -7.46
CA SER A 35 -10.75 -0.64 -7.75
C SER A 35 -10.03 -0.83 -6.42
N GLN A 36 -10.30 -1.96 -5.75
CA GLN A 36 -9.49 -2.43 -4.64
C GLN A 36 -8.17 -2.95 -5.23
N VAL A 37 -7.29 -2.02 -5.61
CA VAL A 37 -5.95 -2.36 -6.09
C VAL A 37 -5.17 -2.81 -4.87
N SER A 38 -4.71 -4.07 -4.85
CA SER A 38 -3.85 -4.55 -3.78
C SER A 38 -2.54 -3.76 -3.78
N TYR A 39 -1.99 -3.44 -2.61
CA TYR A 39 -0.69 -2.79 -2.53
C TYR A 39 0.41 -3.64 -3.19
N THR A 40 0.25 -4.97 -3.22
CA THR A 40 1.16 -5.87 -3.95
C THR A 40 1.20 -5.57 -5.45
N TYR A 41 0.09 -5.17 -6.05
CA TYR A 41 0.00 -4.77 -7.45
C TYR A 41 0.57 -3.36 -7.67
N ILE A 42 0.33 -2.45 -6.73
CA ILE A 42 0.90 -1.10 -6.72
C ILE A 42 2.43 -1.12 -6.55
N ALA A 43 2.94 -1.90 -5.59
CA ALA A 43 4.36 -2.06 -5.32
C ALA A 43 5.08 -2.72 -6.50
N ALA A 44 4.43 -3.66 -7.19
CA ALA A 44 4.95 -4.21 -8.44
C ALA A 44 5.06 -3.14 -9.54
N CYS A 45 4.08 -2.22 -9.64
CA CYS A 45 4.18 -1.07 -10.54
C CYS A 45 5.31 -0.10 -10.15
N ASP A 46 5.55 0.15 -8.86
CA ASP A 46 6.69 0.97 -8.38
C ASP A 46 8.05 0.33 -8.67
N VAL A 47 8.17 -1.00 -8.53
CA VAL A 47 9.39 -1.75 -8.92
C VAL A 47 9.59 -1.69 -10.44
N MET A 48 8.54 -1.84 -11.25
CA MET A 48 8.62 -1.71 -12.71
C MET A 48 9.02 -0.29 -13.15
N MET A 49 8.49 0.76 -12.49
CA MET A 49 8.78 2.16 -12.79
C MET A 49 10.16 2.63 -12.29
N SER A 50 10.76 1.93 -11.33
CA SER A 50 12.09 2.26 -10.79
C SER A 50 13.24 1.49 -11.45
N THR A 51 12.98 0.29 -11.98
CA THR A 51 14.00 -0.55 -12.64
C THR A 51 14.08 -0.32 -14.15
N GLY A 52 13.09 0.32 -14.76
CA GLY A 52 13.06 0.59 -16.21
C GLY A 52 13.00 -0.69 -17.06
N GLN A 53 12.75 -1.85 -16.46
CA GLN A 53 12.63 -3.11 -17.18
C GLN A 53 11.18 -3.28 -17.67
N VAL A 54 10.92 -2.78 -18.88
CA VAL A 54 9.92 -3.42 -19.73
C VAL A 54 10.48 -4.78 -20.10
N ALA A 55 9.86 -5.87 -19.63
CA ALA A 55 10.18 -7.19 -20.13
C ALA A 55 9.72 -7.24 -21.59
N ASP A 56 10.64 -7.00 -22.52
CA ASP A 56 10.45 -7.26 -23.94
C ASP A 56 10.39 -8.79 -24.12
N LEU A 57 9.16 -9.31 -24.10
CA LEU A 57 8.88 -10.72 -24.30
C LEU A 57 8.88 -11.06 -25.79
N SER A 58 9.95 -10.75 -26.53
CA SER A 58 10.27 -11.50 -27.75
C SER A 58 11.74 -11.35 -28.17
N GLN A 59 12.44 -12.49 -28.20
CA GLN A 59 13.63 -12.79 -29.02
C GLN A 59 15.02 -12.44 -28.45
N THR A 60 15.59 -13.41 -27.72
CA THR A 60 17.04 -13.66 -27.77
C THR A 60 17.41 -14.43 -29.05
N PRO A 61 18.52 -14.08 -29.72
CA PRO A 61 19.48 -15.12 -30.12
C PRO A 61 20.91 -14.83 -29.61
N PRO A 62 21.76 -15.86 -29.36
CA PRO A 62 23.09 -15.68 -28.78
C PRO A 62 24.18 -15.66 -29.90
N PRO A 63 25.50 -15.65 -29.58
CA PRO A 63 26.34 -14.48 -29.44
C PRO A 63 27.44 -14.40 -30.53
N GLN A 64 27.93 -13.20 -30.88
CA GLN A 64 29.21 -13.06 -31.60
C GLN A 64 30.11 -11.98 -30.98
N LYS A 65 31.25 -12.45 -30.45
CA LYS A 65 32.39 -11.69 -29.91
C LYS A 65 32.87 -10.62 -30.88
N LYS A 66 33.23 -9.42 -30.40
CA LYS A 66 34.50 -8.72 -30.74
C LYS A 66 34.98 -7.85 -29.58
N GLN A 67 36.30 -7.80 -29.48
CA GLN A 67 37.15 -7.19 -28.46
C GLN A 67 37.21 -5.67 -28.64
N GLY A 68 37.50 -4.93 -27.56
CA GLY A 68 38.28 -3.69 -27.66
C GLY A 68 37.77 -2.47 -26.89
N ALA A 69 38.69 -1.91 -26.10
CA ALA A 69 38.79 -0.51 -25.68
C ALA A 69 37.82 0.00 -24.59
N GLU A 70 38.32 -0.14 -23.36
CA GLU A 70 38.23 0.81 -22.24
C GLU A 70 37.93 2.26 -22.66
N GLN A 71 36.75 2.76 -22.31
CA GLN A 71 36.49 4.19 -22.13
C GLN A 71 35.64 4.35 -20.87
N ARG A 72 36.25 4.93 -19.82
CA ARG A 72 35.56 5.30 -18.58
C ARG A 72 34.35 6.17 -18.93
N PRO A 73 33.11 5.81 -18.55
CA PRO A 73 32.03 6.76 -18.66
C PRO A 73 32.31 7.85 -17.62
N HIS A 74 32.53 9.06 -18.15
CA HIS A 74 32.47 10.32 -17.44
C HIS A 74 31.32 10.24 -16.44
N SER A 75 31.60 10.55 -15.17
CA SER A 75 30.61 10.56 -14.11
C SER A 75 29.39 11.37 -14.57
N PHE A 76 28.33 10.67 -14.96
CA PHE A 76 27.06 11.25 -15.32
C PHE A 76 26.44 11.70 -14.00
N GLY A 77 26.76 12.94 -13.61
CA GLY A 77 26.09 13.60 -12.51
C GLY A 77 24.65 13.81 -12.92
N TRP A 78 23.80 12.83 -12.61
CA TRP A 78 22.37 13.02 -12.63
C TRP A 78 22.06 14.10 -11.57
N SER A 79 21.98 15.36 -11.98
CA SER A 79 21.18 16.33 -11.24
C SER A 79 19.75 15.84 -11.39
N TYR A 80 19.24 15.22 -10.33
CA TYR A 80 17.80 15.03 -10.20
C TYR A 80 17.22 16.43 -10.01
N ASP A 81 17.00 17.13 -11.12
CA ASP A 81 16.04 18.21 -11.15
C ASP A 81 14.70 17.54 -10.86
N ASP A 82 14.17 17.80 -9.66
CA ASP A 82 12.86 17.34 -9.21
C ASP A 82 11.82 18.11 -10.02
N ASP A 83 11.68 17.76 -11.30
CA ASP A 83 10.59 18.25 -12.14
C ASP A 83 9.30 17.70 -11.52
N GLU A 84 8.61 18.59 -10.81
CA GLU A 84 7.32 18.35 -10.14
C GLU A 84 6.27 17.79 -11.13
N ASP A 85 6.49 18.00 -12.42
CA ASP A 85 5.62 17.58 -13.54
C ASP A 85 6.09 16.30 -14.27
N SER A 86 7.11 15.61 -13.78
CA SER A 86 7.49 14.32 -14.36
C SER A 86 6.37 13.29 -14.19
N GLU A 87 6.22 12.37 -15.15
CA GLU A 87 5.26 11.26 -15.07
C GLU A 87 5.40 10.45 -13.77
N LYS A 88 6.63 10.36 -13.24
CA LYS A 88 6.92 9.74 -11.95
C LYS A 88 6.33 10.52 -10.77
N SER A 89 6.44 11.85 -10.77
CA SER A 89 5.78 12.72 -9.77
C SER A 89 4.26 12.56 -9.80
N ARG A 90 3.68 12.53 -11.01
CA ARG A 90 2.24 12.32 -11.22
C ARG A 90 1.77 10.96 -10.72
N ALA A 91 2.48 9.88 -11.08
CA ALA A 91 2.17 8.52 -10.62
C ALA A 91 2.25 8.40 -9.09
N ARG A 92 3.30 8.96 -8.47
CA ARG A 92 3.44 9.00 -7.01
C ARG A 92 2.29 9.73 -6.34
N ARG A 93 1.85 10.87 -6.88
CA ARG A 93 0.72 11.63 -6.32
C ARG A 93 -0.59 10.83 -6.40
N LEU A 94 -0.90 10.28 -7.56
CA LEU A 94 -2.10 9.47 -7.77
C LEU A 94 -2.12 8.25 -6.84
N LEU A 95 -0.97 7.60 -6.63
CA LEU A 95 -0.86 6.50 -5.69
C LEU A 95 -1.18 6.95 -4.26
N LYS A 96 -0.60 8.06 -3.80
CA LYS A 96 -0.87 8.59 -2.46
C LYS A 96 -2.36 8.88 -2.26
N ASP A 97 -3.01 9.45 -3.28
CA ASP A 97 -4.43 9.75 -3.27
C ASP A 97 -5.26 8.47 -3.21
N ALA A 98 -4.95 7.48 -4.04
CA ALA A 98 -5.63 6.19 -4.05
C ALA A 98 -5.57 5.48 -2.69
N LEU A 99 -4.39 5.41 -2.06
CA LEU A 99 -4.24 4.78 -0.73
C LEU A 99 -5.08 5.49 0.34
N THR A 100 -5.12 6.82 0.30
CA THR A 100 -5.89 7.62 1.27
C THR A 100 -7.39 7.46 1.06
N LEU A 101 -7.84 7.46 -0.20
CA LEU A 101 -9.24 7.23 -0.56
C LEU A 101 -9.69 5.82 -0.17
N GLN A 102 -8.86 4.81 -0.41
CA GLN A 102 -9.17 3.43 -0.04
C GLN A 102 -9.29 3.26 1.47
N PHE A 103 -8.40 3.88 2.25
CA PHE A 103 -8.53 3.92 3.71
C PHE A 103 -9.87 4.54 4.14
N ASN A 104 -10.21 5.69 3.56
CA ASN A 104 -11.43 6.42 3.86
C ASN A 104 -12.70 5.64 3.47
N GLU A 105 -12.64 4.85 2.40
CA GLU A 105 -13.73 3.97 1.97
C GLU A 105 -13.95 2.80 2.93
N ILE A 106 -12.87 2.19 3.42
CA ILE A 106 -12.94 1.01 4.30
C ILE A 106 -13.31 1.40 5.74
N TYR A 107 -12.73 2.48 6.26
CA TYR A 107 -12.80 2.83 7.70
C TYR A 107 -13.53 4.14 7.99
N GLY A 108 -13.88 4.92 6.97
CA GLY A 108 -14.51 6.23 7.14
C GLY A 108 -13.51 7.37 7.39
N THR A 109 -14.04 8.59 7.40
CA THR A 109 -13.27 9.84 7.56
C THR A 109 -13.56 10.59 8.85
N ASP A 110 -14.70 10.32 9.50
CA ASP A 110 -15.20 11.08 10.64
C ASP A 110 -14.67 10.56 11.98
N ALA A 111 -13.78 11.33 12.61
CA ALA A 111 -13.24 10.99 13.92
C ALA A 111 -14.29 11.03 15.05
N GLY A 112 -15.49 11.56 14.81
CA GLY A 112 -16.63 11.53 15.72
C GLY A 112 -17.41 10.22 15.71
N ASP A 113 -17.26 9.38 14.68
CA ASP A 113 -18.05 8.17 14.52
C ASP A 113 -17.46 6.98 15.29
N ILE A 114 -18.16 6.56 16.35
CA ILE A 114 -17.73 5.47 17.22
C ILE A 114 -17.72 4.11 16.51
N ASP A 115 -18.58 3.90 15.53
CA ASP A 115 -18.65 2.62 14.83
C ASP A 115 -17.43 2.44 13.94
N SER A 116 -16.95 3.50 13.30
CA SER A 116 -15.66 3.52 12.59
C SER A 116 -14.48 3.16 13.53
N TRP A 117 -14.46 3.71 14.76
CA TRP A 117 -13.43 3.36 15.75
C TRP A 117 -13.52 1.92 16.25
N ARG A 118 -14.74 1.39 16.43
CA ARG A 118 -14.96 -0.01 16.85
C ARG A 118 -14.53 -0.98 15.77
N ASN A 119 -14.84 -0.69 14.50
CA ASN A 119 -14.39 -1.48 13.36
C ASN A 119 -12.85 -1.53 13.30
N LEU A 120 -12.18 -0.37 13.45
CA LEU A 120 -10.72 -0.33 13.56
C LEU A 120 -10.20 -1.16 14.75
N CYS A 121 -10.83 -1.07 15.92
CA CYS A 121 -10.41 -1.86 17.08
C CYS A 121 -10.57 -3.37 16.85
N GLN A 122 -11.63 -3.80 16.15
CA GLN A 122 -11.83 -5.20 15.78
C GLN A 122 -10.75 -5.70 14.83
N ILE A 123 -10.45 -4.95 13.77
CA ILE A 123 -9.44 -5.32 12.77
C ILE A 123 -8.01 -5.31 13.37
N LEU A 124 -7.75 -4.40 14.31
CA LEU A 124 -6.49 -4.37 15.08
C LEU A 124 -6.43 -5.45 16.17
N GLU A 125 -7.46 -6.29 16.30
CA GLU A 125 -7.61 -7.32 17.33
C GLU A 125 -7.35 -6.75 18.74
N ILE A 126 -7.94 -5.59 19.04
CA ILE A 126 -7.91 -4.97 20.36
C ILE A 126 -9.06 -5.57 21.19
N ALA A 127 -8.71 -6.27 22.26
CA ALA A 127 -9.68 -6.83 23.22
C ALA A 127 -9.31 -6.42 24.65
N PRO A 128 -10.27 -5.91 25.45
CA PRO A 128 -11.67 -5.62 25.12
C PRO A 128 -11.82 -4.38 24.21
N ILE A 129 -12.87 -4.36 23.38
CA ILE A 129 -13.22 -3.18 22.56
C ILE A 129 -13.74 -2.11 23.51
N PRO A 130 -13.12 -0.92 23.58
CA PRO A 130 -13.60 0.14 24.44
C PRO A 130 -14.98 0.65 24.01
N GLU A 131 -15.84 0.99 24.98
CA GLU A 131 -17.15 1.59 24.71
C GLU A 131 -17.08 3.10 24.52
N ASP A 132 -16.01 3.74 24.99
CA ASP A 132 -15.80 5.18 24.91
C ASP A 132 -14.94 5.59 23.71
N LEU A 133 -15.34 6.66 23.03
CA LEU A 133 -14.61 7.24 21.89
C LEU A 133 -13.15 7.60 22.25
N ASP A 134 -12.93 8.25 23.39
CA ASP A 134 -11.60 8.66 23.82
C ASP A 134 -10.71 7.47 24.18
N ALA A 135 -11.29 6.41 24.74
CA ALA A 135 -10.58 5.17 25.03
C ALA A 135 -10.16 4.48 23.72
N CYS A 136 -11.05 4.36 22.73
CA CYS A 136 -10.73 3.85 21.40
C CYS A 136 -9.59 4.65 20.75
N ARG A 137 -9.68 5.99 20.73
CA ARG A 137 -8.62 6.86 20.21
C ARG A 137 -7.29 6.61 20.92
N GLY A 138 -7.32 6.46 22.23
CA GLY A 138 -6.15 6.19 23.05
C GLY A 138 -5.46 4.87 22.67
N VAL A 139 -6.22 3.78 22.56
CA VAL A 139 -5.65 2.46 22.25
C VAL A 139 -5.14 2.39 20.81
N VAL A 140 -5.89 2.93 19.85
CA VAL A 140 -5.45 3.00 18.44
C VAL A 140 -4.17 3.83 18.31
N LYS A 141 -4.08 4.96 19.03
CA LYS A 141 -2.87 5.79 19.06
C LYS A 141 -1.68 5.09 19.73
N ALA A 142 -1.92 4.24 20.73
CA ALA A 142 -0.88 3.43 21.37
C ALA A 142 -0.42 2.24 20.51
N THR A 143 -1.25 1.83 19.56
CA THR A 143 -0.96 0.73 18.64
C THR A 143 -0.12 1.25 17.48
N HIS A 144 0.94 0.52 17.14
CA HIS A 144 1.80 0.84 16.00
C HIS A 144 1.59 -0.22 14.93
N VAL A 145 1.01 0.19 13.81
CA VAL A 145 0.73 -0.66 12.66
C VAL A 145 1.12 0.06 11.39
N ASN A 146 1.40 -0.70 10.35
CA ASN A 146 1.62 -0.15 9.03
C ASN A 146 0.27 0.04 8.33
N ILE A 147 -0.05 1.26 7.93
CA ILE A 147 -1.38 1.61 7.37
C ILE A 147 -1.61 0.91 6.03
N VAL A 148 -0.55 0.70 5.25
CA VAL A 148 -0.64 -0.07 4.00
C VAL A 148 -1.14 -1.50 4.26
N ASP A 149 -0.58 -2.19 5.26
CA ASP A 149 -1.03 -3.54 5.60
C ASP A 149 -2.47 -3.56 6.13
N LEU A 150 -2.88 -2.50 6.83
CA LEU A 150 -4.26 -2.32 7.30
C LEU A 150 -5.26 -2.15 6.15
N ILE A 151 -4.85 -1.50 5.06
CA ILE A 151 -5.67 -1.35 3.85
C ILE A 151 -5.71 -2.68 3.06
N ASP A 152 -4.61 -3.43 3.05
CA ASP A 152 -4.55 -4.73 2.36
C ASP A 152 -5.23 -5.87 3.11
N THR A 153 -5.49 -5.73 4.41
CA THR A 153 -6.12 -6.76 5.26
C THR A 153 -7.39 -7.36 4.66
N PRO A 154 -8.40 -6.57 4.21
CA PRO A 154 -9.60 -7.14 3.57
C PRO A 154 -9.31 -7.88 2.26
N ASN A 155 -8.23 -7.53 1.55
CA ASN A 155 -7.88 -8.14 0.27
C ASN A 155 -7.04 -9.43 0.43
N THR A 156 -6.20 -9.47 1.46
CA THR A 156 -5.25 -10.57 1.72
C THR A 156 -5.79 -11.57 2.74
N GLY A 157 -6.66 -11.13 3.65
CA GLY A 157 -7.08 -11.91 4.81
C GLY A 157 -5.99 -12.06 5.88
N ASP A 158 -4.83 -11.43 5.68
CA ASP A 158 -3.70 -11.52 6.60
C ASP A 158 -3.91 -10.63 7.83
N ARG A 159 -3.39 -11.07 8.98
CA ARG A 159 -3.46 -10.30 10.22
C ARG A 159 -2.48 -9.12 10.18
N VAL A 160 -2.96 -7.95 10.59
CA VAL A 160 -2.12 -6.75 10.68
C VAL A 160 -1.00 -6.94 11.71
N GLY A 161 0.24 -6.78 11.27
CA GLY A 161 1.42 -6.81 12.15
C GLY A 161 1.41 -5.65 13.15
N LYS A 162 1.28 -5.97 14.44
CA LYS A 162 1.38 -4.99 15.54
C LYS A 162 2.81 -4.86 16.02
N PHE A 163 3.32 -3.64 16.04
CA PHE A 163 4.67 -3.32 16.50
C PHE A 163 4.66 -2.74 17.93
N PRO A 164 5.66 -3.08 18.76
CA PRO A 164 5.74 -2.57 20.12
C PRO A 164 6.23 -1.12 20.20
N SER A 165 6.80 -0.55 19.14
CA SER A 165 7.33 0.81 19.10
C SER A 165 7.32 1.42 17.70
N GLU A 166 7.33 2.76 17.63
CA GLU A 166 7.55 3.52 16.37
C GLU A 166 8.86 3.12 15.68
N PHE A 167 9.90 2.78 16.45
CA PHE A 167 11.19 2.34 15.91
C PHE A 167 11.06 1.03 15.13
N ARG A 168 10.39 0.02 15.71
CA ARG A 168 10.17 -1.27 15.03
C ARG A 168 9.27 -1.15 13.81
N LEU A 169 8.25 -0.30 13.89
CA LEU A 169 7.43 0.03 12.73
C LEU A 169 8.28 0.69 11.63
N SER A 170 9.15 1.64 11.98
CA SER A 170 10.06 2.30 11.05
C SER A 170 11.01 1.31 10.35
N GLU A 171 11.64 0.40 11.09
CA GLU A 171 12.50 -0.65 10.51
C GLU A 171 11.72 -1.50 9.50
N TYR A 172 10.52 -1.95 9.87
CA TYR A 172 9.66 -2.74 8.99
C TYR A 172 9.25 -1.98 7.73
N THR A 173 8.78 -0.74 7.86
CA THR A 173 8.36 0.08 6.72
C THR A 173 9.53 0.36 5.78
N LYS A 174 10.73 0.66 6.32
CA LYS A 174 11.96 0.86 5.53
C LYS A 174 12.38 -0.41 4.81
N ALA A 175 12.34 -1.56 5.49
CA ALA A 175 12.73 -2.84 4.90
C ALA A 175 11.78 -3.33 3.81
N THR A 176 10.47 -3.08 3.97
CA THR A 176 9.45 -3.53 3.02
C THR A 176 9.12 -2.51 1.93
N GLY A 177 9.51 -1.24 2.10
CA GLY A 177 9.14 -0.15 1.21
C GLY A 177 7.69 0.31 1.34
N LYS A 178 6.95 -0.18 2.35
CA LYS A 178 5.51 0.06 2.53
C LYS A 178 5.19 1.45 3.11
N TYR A 179 5.55 2.51 2.40
CA TYR A 179 5.37 3.89 2.89
C TYR A 179 3.94 4.39 2.67
N PHE A 180 3.30 4.80 3.76
CA PHE A 180 2.03 5.51 3.70
C PHE A 180 2.26 7.04 3.66
N PRO A 181 1.56 7.79 2.78
CA PRO A 181 1.70 9.24 2.71
C PRO A 181 1.28 9.93 4.01
N ARG A 182 2.16 10.78 4.53
CA ARG A 182 1.84 11.58 5.72
C ARG A 182 0.94 12.77 5.40
N ASP A 183 1.20 13.43 4.27
CA ASP A 183 0.50 14.63 3.84
C ASP A 183 -0.35 14.27 2.61
N ASN A 184 -1.67 14.31 2.78
CA ASN A 184 -2.65 14.12 1.71
C ASN A 184 -3.88 15.02 1.96
N ALA A 185 -4.43 15.62 0.91
CA ALA A 185 -5.65 16.45 1.00
C ALA A 185 -6.88 15.68 1.51
N TYR A 186 -6.91 14.36 1.29
CA TYR A 186 -7.98 13.47 1.75
C TYR A 186 -7.71 12.87 3.14
N ALA A 187 -6.60 13.24 3.79
CA ALA A 187 -6.28 12.73 5.12
C ALA A 187 -7.27 13.29 6.16
N GLY A 188 -8.30 12.50 6.46
CA GLY A 188 -9.37 12.84 7.39
C GLY A 188 -9.03 12.63 8.87
N GLY A 189 -10.08 12.65 9.70
CA GLY A 189 -9.99 12.65 11.15
C GLY A 189 -9.37 11.38 11.74
N LEU A 190 -9.77 10.19 11.28
CA LEU A 190 -9.26 8.90 11.81
C LEU A 190 -7.80 8.69 11.45
N LEU A 191 -7.45 8.91 10.18
CA LEU A 191 -6.12 8.65 9.64
C LEU A 191 -5.03 9.38 10.44
N ARG A 192 -5.34 10.60 10.90
CA ARG A 192 -4.43 11.41 11.74
C ARG A 192 -3.97 10.71 13.02
N TYR A 193 -4.75 9.78 13.58
CA TYR A 193 -4.39 9.04 14.78
C TYR A 193 -3.50 7.81 14.51
N LEU A 194 -3.41 7.36 13.26
CA LEU A 194 -2.60 6.23 12.83
C LEU A 194 -1.24 6.64 12.26
N LEU A 195 -1.09 7.89 11.80
CA LEU A 195 0.18 8.40 11.27
C LEU A 195 1.31 8.37 12.32
N ARG A 196 2.50 7.91 11.93
CA ARG A 196 3.71 7.80 12.77
C ARG A 196 4.93 8.40 12.06
N ARG A 197 5.98 8.72 12.84
CA ARG A 197 7.26 9.17 12.28
C ARG A 197 8.09 7.97 11.85
N ILE A 198 8.15 7.75 10.54
CA ILE A 198 8.91 6.63 9.94
C ILE A 198 10.37 7.00 9.70
N ASP A 199 10.69 8.20 9.22
CA ASP A 199 12.08 8.52 8.87
C ASP A 199 12.97 8.77 10.10
N ASN A 200 12.44 9.50 11.08
CA ASN A 200 13.09 9.81 12.33
C ASN A 200 12.26 9.34 13.53
N PRO A 201 12.22 8.02 13.80
CA PRO A 201 11.49 7.49 14.94
C PRO A 201 12.19 7.84 16.25
N PRO A 202 11.45 8.01 17.36
CA PRO A 202 12.05 8.12 18.68
C PRO A 202 12.87 6.85 18.99
N ALA A 203 14.04 7.04 19.59
CA ALA A 203 14.94 5.94 19.95
C ALA A 203 14.22 4.87 20.78
N GLU A 204 14.53 3.59 20.52
CA GLU A 204 13.94 2.48 21.25
C GLU A 204 14.32 2.59 22.74
N ARG A 205 13.32 2.79 23.61
CA ARG A 205 13.54 2.81 25.06
C ARG A 205 13.80 1.38 25.52
N VAL A 206 15.06 0.96 25.49
CA VAL A 206 15.48 -0.31 26.09
C VAL A 206 15.28 -0.20 27.60
N LYS A 207 14.21 -0.83 28.12
CA LYS A 207 14.03 -1.00 29.57
C LYS A 207 15.11 -1.95 30.06
N THR A 208 16.30 -1.44 30.40
CA THR A 208 17.31 -2.24 31.08
C THR A 208 16.72 -2.75 32.39
N ARG A 209 16.45 -4.05 32.46
CA ARG A 209 16.05 -4.72 33.70
C ARG A 209 17.18 -4.50 34.71
N ARG A 210 17.02 -3.55 35.64
CA ARG A 210 17.86 -3.45 36.84
C ARG A 210 17.74 -4.80 37.56
N ARG A 211 18.76 -5.66 37.44
CA ARG A 211 18.90 -6.85 38.28
C ARG A 211 18.93 -6.34 39.72
N LYS A 212 17.84 -6.54 40.48
CA LYS A 212 17.88 -6.40 41.93
C LYS A 212 18.95 -7.38 42.42
N ARG A 213 20.08 -6.87 42.90
CA ARG A 213 21.07 -7.69 43.63
C ARG A 213 20.30 -8.27 44.82
N LYS A 214 20.16 -9.60 44.83
CA LYS A 214 19.67 -10.33 45.99
C LYS A 214 20.75 -10.22 47.07
N VAL A 215 20.27 -9.93 48.28
CA VAL A 215 20.97 -9.60 49.54
C VAL A 215 22.30 -10.34 49.71
#